data_AF-A0A3Q2QFV4-F1
#
_entry.id   AF-A0A3Q2QFV4-F1
#
_cell.length_a   1.000
_cell.length_b   1.000
_cell.length_c   1.000
_cell.angle_alpha   90.00
_cell.angle_beta   90.00
_cell.angle_gamma   90.00
#
_symmetry.space_group_name_H-M   'P 1'
#
loop_
_entity.id
_entity.type
_entity.pdbx_description
1 polymer ?
#
loop_
_entity_poly.entity_id
_entity_poly.type
_entity_poly.pdbx_seq_one_letter_code
_entity_poly.pdbx_strand_id
1 'polypeptide(L)'
;VCTGTHNGLSMSGNSEIQYNLMKERYNNCNIVMGNIEVNMMEHTRDLSFLQSIKEVTGYVLIAVNQFSRLPLDNLRLIRGTTLYEDRYALAVMLNYQKYGQHGLQELGLTTLTDIYCKIHQIPSHFSPRTEEKFPINNRSSPHLLSPTLIFKTPSIDDKILFPEPCNEACQDVPCWGPESNSCQTLTKTICAPQCNSRCFGRNPNECCHIECAGGCKGSLDTDCFACKNFNNSGSCVPQCPQTLIYNEHTFKMERNPNAKYQYGSICVAHCPKHFVVDDSSCVSNCPADKTEVKRNGVKRCEPCKGLCPKGNQCFTIKNLDEYNRIPALDPEKLKVFNTVEEITDFLGIQSWPESLSDLSVFSNLRTIQGRTLYKLNVHSLPHLLFQGLRFTHNEDQVSDLPWVALPEEDK
;
A
#
# COMPACT_ATOMS: atom_id res chain seq x y z
N VAL A 1 1.35 -2.34 -12.19
CA VAL A 1 1.16 -1.47 -11.00
C VAL A 1 -0.21 -1.79 -10.44
N CYS A 2 -0.35 -1.90 -9.13
CA CYS A 2 -1.62 -2.16 -8.45
C CYS A 2 -1.76 -1.23 -7.23
N THR A 3 -2.96 -1.10 -6.68
CA THR A 3 -3.20 -0.35 -5.46
C THR A 3 -3.00 -1.25 -4.24
N GLY A 4 -2.44 -0.68 -3.17
CA GLY A 4 -2.33 -1.33 -1.87
C GLY A 4 -3.59 -1.18 -1.03
N THR A 5 -3.56 -1.73 0.18
CA THR A 5 -4.65 -1.61 1.17
C THR A 5 -4.29 -0.62 2.28
N HIS A 6 -5.28 -0.23 3.05
CA HIS A 6 -5.08 0.56 4.26
C HIS A 6 -6.09 0.12 5.33
N ASN A 7 -6.13 -1.17 5.62
CA ASN A 7 -7.03 -1.85 6.56
C ASN A 7 -6.41 -2.04 7.96
N GLY A 8 -5.09 -1.86 8.11
CA GLY A 8 -4.40 -2.10 9.39
C GLY A 8 -4.55 -3.57 9.79
N LEU A 9 -5.19 -3.84 10.93
CA LEU A 9 -5.53 -5.20 11.38
C LEU A 9 -7.03 -5.55 11.17
N SER A 10 -7.82 -4.63 10.59
CA SER A 10 -9.24 -4.88 10.29
C SER A 10 -9.39 -5.83 9.11
N MET A 11 -10.49 -6.59 9.10
CA MET A 11 -10.77 -7.62 8.11
C MET A 11 -12.17 -7.47 7.49
N SER A 12 -12.30 -7.84 6.22
CA SER A 12 -13.58 -7.95 5.51
C SER A 12 -13.95 -9.42 5.29
N GLY A 13 -14.97 -9.94 5.97
CA GLY A 13 -15.43 -11.33 5.77
C GLY A 13 -14.52 -12.38 6.43
N ASN A 14 -14.40 -13.56 5.82
CA ASN A 14 -13.63 -14.69 6.34
C ASN A 14 -12.22 -14.79 5.70
N SER A 15 -11.37 -15.70 6.22
CA SER A 15 -9.98 -15.92 5.77
C SER A 15 -9.87 -16.21 4.26
N GLU A 16 -10.81 -16.97 3.71
CA GLU A 16 -10.81 -17.32 2.29
C GLU A 16 -11.13 -16.12 1.38
N ILE A 17 -12.12 -15.32 1.76
CA ILE A 17 -12.44 -14.07 1.06
C ILE A 17 -11.23 -13.12 1.07
N GLN A 18 -10.57 -12.98 2.23
CA GLN A 18 -9.36 -12.16 2.34
C GLN A 18 -8.24 -12.63 1.43
N TYR A 19 -7.98 -13.93 1.40
CA TYR A 19 -6.97 -14.52 0.52
C TYR A 19 -7.29 -14.27 -0.96
N ASN A 20 -8.54 -14.48 -1.38
CA ASN A 20 -8.96 -14.28 -2.76
C ASN A 20 -8.84 -12.81 -3.19
N LEU A 21 -9.26 -11.86 -2.34
CA LEU A 21 -9.10 -10.43 -2.59
C LEU A 21 -7.63 -10.00 -2.67
N MET A 22 -6.78 -10.55 -1.80
CA MET A 22 -5.35 -10.29 -1.84
C MET A 22 -4.72 -10.83 -3.12
N LYS A 23 -5.07 -12.05 -3.52
CA LYS A 23 -4.60 -12.69 -4.75
C LYS A 23 -5.01 -11.89 -5.97
N GLU A 24 -6.28 -11.53 -6.09
CA GLU A 24 -6.79 -10.72 -7.20
C GLU A 24 -6.05 -9.37 -7.31
N ARG A 25 -5.83 -8.70 -6.17
CA ARG A 25 -5.18 -7.38 -6.12
C ARG A 25 -3.70 -7.40 -6.51
N TYR A 26 -2.95 -8.39 -6.02
CA TYR A 26 -1.49 -8.40 -6.13
C TYR A 26 -0.95 -9.34 -7.22
N ASN A 27 -1.80 -10.16 -7.84
CA ASN A 27 -1.37 -11.02 -8.95
C ASN A 27 -0.80 -10.19 -10.11
N ASN A 28 0.39 -10.57 -10.59
CA ASN A 28 1.14 -9.85 -11.64
C ASN A 28 1.43 -8.37 -11.32
N CYS A 29 1.55 -8.01 -10.04
CA CYS A 29 1.86 -6.65 -9.63
C CYS A 29 3.35 -6.46 -9.30
N ASN A 30 4.03 -5.56 -10.01
CA ASN A 30 5.42 -5.22 -9.70
C ASN A 30 5.61 -4.05 -8.72
N ILE A 31 4.67 -3.10 -8.70
CA ILE A 31 4.75 -1.89 -7.88
C ILE A 31 3.39 -1.73 -7.19
N VAL A 32 3.39 -1.77 -5.86
CA VAL A 32 2.21 -1.53 -5.03
C VAL A 32 2.16 -0.06 -4.65
N MET A 33 1.16 0.65 -5.17
CA MET A 33 0.84 2.03 -4.83
C MET A 33 -0.02 2.04 -3.56
N GLY A 34 0.63 2.13 -2.40
CA GLY A 34 0.01 2.03 -1.08
C GLY A 34 0.73 1.02 -0.21
N ASN A 35 -0.01 0.37 0.70
CA ASN A 35 0.56 -0.57 1.66
C ASN A 35 0.28 -2.02 1.25
N ILE A 36 1.17 -2.93 1.63
CA ILE A 36 0.87 -4.37 1.64
C ILE A 36 0.50 -4.76 3.07
N GLU A 37 -0.67 -5.34 3.27
CA GLU A 37 -1.13 -5.83 4.57
C GLU A 37 -1.45 -7.32 4.45
N VAL A 38 -0.51 -8.16 4.87
CA VAL A 38 -0.68 -9.61 4.92
C VAL A 38 -1.12 -10.00 6.32
N ASN A 39 -2.42 -10.23 6.48
CA ASN A 39 -3.02 -10.55 7.77
C ASN A 39 -3.84 -11.84 7.73
N MET A 40 -3.86 -12.57 8.85
CA MET A 40 -4.76 -13.72 9.09
C MET A 40 -4.69 -14.84 8.04
N MET A 41 -3.55 -15.01 7.37
CA MET A 41 -3.36 -16.06 6.38
C MET A 41 -3.11 -17.42 7.04
N GLU A 42 -3.87 -18.43 6.62
CA GLU A 42 -3.67 -19.83 7.04
C GLU A 42 -2.38 -20.43 6.48
N HIS A 43 -1.90 -21.48 7.12
CA HIS A 43 -0.65 -22.16 6.78
C HIS A 43 -0.67 -22.87 5.41
N THR A 44 -1.85 -23.18 4.86
CA THR A 44 -2.03 -23.86 3.57
C THR A 44 -2.08 -22.91 2.37
N ARG A 45 -2.09 -21.60 2.59
CA ARG A 45 -2.31 -20.60 1.52
C ARG A 45 -1.06 -20.44 0.66
N ASP A 46 -1.25 -20.44 -0.65
CA ASP A 46 -0.18 -20.16 -1.61
C ASP A 46 -0.09 -18.66 -1.90
N LEU A 47 0.98 -18.03 -1.39
CA LEU A 47 1.25 -16.61 -1.56
C LEU A 47 2.21 -16.32 -2.73
N SER A 48 2.47 -17.28 -3.61
CA SER A 48 3.43 -17.17 -4.73
C SER A 48 3.18 -15.95 -5.65
N PHE A 49 1.93 -15.49 -5.76
CA PHE A 49 1.57 -14.29 -6.53
C PHE A 49 2.28 -13.01 -6.07
N LEU A 50 2.73 -12.95 -4.80
CA LEU A 50 3.50 -11.84 -4.23
C LEU A 50 4.94 -11.77 -4.77
N GLN A 51 5.47 -12.84 -5.35
CA GLN A 51 6.86 -12.87 -5.86
C GLN A 51 7.10 -11.84 -6.96
N SER A 52 6.06 -11.40 -7.67
CA SER A 52 6.18 -10.42 -8.75
C SER A 52 6.50 -8.99 -8.24
N ILE A 53 6.26 -8.73 -6.96
CA ILE A 53 6.37 -7.42 -6.33
C ILE A 53 7.84 -7.04 -6.14
N LYS A 54 8.19 -5.83 -6.58
CA LYS A 54 9.53 -5.25 -6.51
C LYS A 54 9.60 -4.00 -5.65
N GLU A 55 8.49 -3.27 -5.55
CA GLU A 55 8.44 -1.99 -4.83
C GLU A 55 7.09 -1.82 -4.12
N VAL A 56 7.15 -1.29 -2.89
CA VAL A 56 6.00 -0.85 -2.10
C VAL A 56 6.19 0.61 -1.73
N THR A 57 5.23 1.48 -2.09
CA THR A 57 5.36 2.91 -1.80
C THR A 57 5.04 3.25 -0.33
N GLY A 58 4.08 2.55 0.27
CA GLY A 58 3.70 2.72 1.68
C GLY A 58 4.51 1.84 2.63
N TYR A 59 3.81 1.17 3.55
CA TYR A 59 4.40 0.19 4.47
C TYR A 59 4.06 -1.26 4.09
N VAL A 60 4.77 -2.20 4.71
CA VAL A 60 4.48 -3.63 4.68
C VAL A 60 4.13 -4.10 6.10
N LEU A 61 2.92 -4.62 6.28
CA LEU A 61 2.43 -5.21 7.53
C LEU A 61 2.25 -6.71 7.34
N ILE A 62 2.82 -7.49 8.26
CA ILE A 62 2.72 -8.95 8.28
C ILE A 62 2.26 -9.34 9.68
N ALA A 63 0.96 -9.60 9.86
CA ALA A 63 0.41 -9.85 11.18
C ALA A 63 -0.56 -11.03 11.29
N VAL A 64 -0.51 -11.77 12.40
CA VAL A 64 -1.52 -12.81 12.71
C VAL A 64 -1.57 -13.95 11.67
N ASN A 65 -0.46 -14.25 11.00
CA ASN A 65 -0.40 -15.30 9.99
C ASN A 65 0.13 -16.64 10.53
N GLN A 66 -0.17 -17.72 9.81
CA GLN A 66 0.24 -19.09 10.13
C GLN A 66 1.18 -19.72 9.08
N PHE A 67 1.40 -19.09 7.92
CA PHE A 67 2.35 -19.59 6.93
C PHE A 67 3.81 -19.51 7.43
N SER A 68 4.68 -20.38 6.91
CA SER A 68 6.09 -20.46 7.30
C SER A 68 6.99 -19.42 6.64
N ARG A 69 6.70 -19.03 5.39
CA ARG A 69 7.53 -18.10 4.61
C ARG A 69 6.68 -17.16 3.79
N LEU A 70 7.06 -15.88 3.75
CA LEU A 70 6.45 -14.90 2.86
C LEU A 70 7.29 -14.75 1.58
N PRO A 71 6.75 -15.07 0.38
CA PRO A 71 7.53 -15.09 -0.86
C PRO A 71 7.62 -13.69 -1.50
N LEU A 72 8.30 -12.76 -0.84
CA LEU A 72 8.60 -11.41 -1.32
C LEU A 72 10.05 -11.30 -1.82
N ASP A 73 10.55 -12.38 -2.44
CA ASP A 73 11.97 -12.53 -2.79
C ASP A 73 12.47 -11.46 -3.76
N ASN A 74 11.59 -10.80 -4.51
CA ASN A 74 11.94 -9.73 -5.45
C ASN A 74 11.73 -8.31 -4.90
N LEU A 75 11.22 -8.16 -3.67
CA LEU A 75 10.96 -6.86 -3.07
C LEU A 75 12.30 -6.15 -2.78
N ARG A 76 12.59 -5.08 -3.52
CA ARG A 76 13.84 -4.31 -3.43
C ARG A 76 13.73 -3.10 -2.53
N LEU A 77 12.56 -2.46 -2.49
CA LEU A 77 12.37 -1.15 -1.90
C LEU A 77 11.01 -1.01 -1.20
N ILE A 78 11.03 -0.52 0.04
CA ILE A 78 9.87 0.00 0.77
C ILE A 78 10.09 1.50 1.00
N ARG A 79 9.28 2.36 0.36
CA ARG A 79 9.47 3.82 0.45
C ARG A 79 8.96 4.43 1.75
N GLY A 80 7.95 3.85 2.39
CA GLY A 80 7.42 4.37 3.65
C GLY A 80 6.79 5.75 3.52
N THR A 81 6.13 6.08 2.39
CA THR A 81 5.36 7.33 2.25
C THR A 81 4.20 7.39 3.23
N THR A 82 3.72 6.22 3.63
CA THR A 82 2.79 5.97 4.74
C THR A 82 3.45 4.97 5.68
N LEU A 83 3.18 5.09 6.97
CA LEU A 83 3.79 4.25 8.01
C LEU A 83 2.69 3.58 8.84
N TYR A 84 2.92 2.32 9.23
CA TYR A 84 2.06 1.64 10.19
C TYR A 84 2.27 2.27 11.58
N GLU A 85 1.18 2.63 12.25
CA GLU A 85 1.19 3.34 13.54
C GLU A 85 2.07 4.61 13.51
N ASP A 86 2.11 5.29 12.36
CA ASP A 86 2.92 6.48 12.06
C ASP A 86 4.43 6.32 12.34
N ARG A 87 4.91 5.08 12.47
CA ARG A 87 6.27 4.80 12.94
C ARG A 87 7.04 3.84 12.05
N TYR A 88 6.36 2.90 11.38
CA TYR A 88 7.01 1.71 10.84
C TYR A 88 6.73 1.50 9.35
N ALA A 89 7.80 1.35 8.57
CA ALA A 89 7.69 0.99 7.15
C ALA A 89 7.60 -0.53 6.95
N LEU A 90 8.13 -1.31 7.89
CA LEU A 90 7.95 -2.76 7.98
C LEU A 90 7.53 -3.10 9.41
N ALA A 91 6.41 -3.80 9.54
CA ALA A 91 5.87 -4.26 10.81
C ALA A 91 5.54 -5.76 10.74
N VAL A 92 6.18 -6.55 11.60
CA VAL A 92 5.98 -8.01 11.67
C VAL A 92 5.60 -8.37 13.11
N MET A 93 4.39 -8.93 13.30
CA MET A 93 3.87 -9.22 14.64
C MET A 93 2.91 -10.41 14.68
N LEU A 94 2.90 -11.17 15.78
CA LEU A 94 1.89 -12.20 16.06
C LEU A 94 1.70 -13.29 14.99
N ASN A 95 2.72 -13.61 14.19
CA ASN A 95 2.62 -14.62 13.12
C ASN A 95 2.85 -16.05 13.64
N TYR A 96 1.92 -16.55 14.45
CA TYR A 96 1.94 -17.91 14.98
C TYR A 96 0.52 -18.43 15.20
N GLN A 97 0.37 -19.76 15.21
CA GLN A 97 -0.86 -20.43 15.59
C GLN A 97 -0.90 -20.64 17.11
N LYS A 98 -1.92 -20.09 17.80
CA LYS A 98 -2.03 -20.11 19.27
C LYS A 98 -1.96 -21.52 19.89
N TYR A 99 -2.50 -22.53 19.22
CA TYR A 99 -2.53 -23.92 19.68
C TYR A 99 -1.99 -24.89 18.63
N GLY A 100 -1.03 -24.46 17.81
CA GLY A 100 -0.46 -25.31 16.77
C GLY A 100 1.00 -24.99 16.50
N GLN A 101 1.58 -25.72 15.56
CA GLN A 101 3.01 -25.65 15.24
C GLN A 101 3.31 -24.73 14.05
N HIS A 102 2.28 -24.16 13.44
CA HIS A 102 2.41 -23.30 12.27
C HIS A 102 2.63 -21.83 12.67
N GLY A 103 3.43 -21.13 11.89
CA GLY A 103 3.82 -19.75 12.13
C GLY A 103 4.98 -19.37 11.22
N LEU A 104 5.26 -18.07 11.17
CA LEU A 104 6.31 -17.52 10.34
C LEU A 104 7.69 -17.95 10.85
N GLN A 105 8.51 -18.47 9.96
CA GLN A 105 9.87 -18.97 10.24
C GLN A 105 10.94 -18.20 9.45
N GLU A 106 10.57 -17.60 8.31
CA GLU A 106 11.49 -16.81 7.47
C GLU A 106 10.78 -15.62 6.83
N LEU A 107 11.42 -14.44 6.86
CA LEU A 107 11.03 -13.32 6.01
C LEU A 107 11.80 -13.46 4.69
N GLY A 108 11.14 -13.94 3.63
CA GLY A 108 11.71 -14.08 2.29
C GLY A 108 11.99 -12.74 1.59
N LEU A 109 12.72 -11.85 2.28
CA LEU A 109 13.10 -10.50 1.86
C LEU A 109 14.55 -10.49 1.34
N THR A 110 14.95 -11.56 0.67
CA THR A 110 16.34 -11.84 0.26
C THR A 110 16.98 -10.70 -0.54
N THR A 111 16.16 -9.95 -1.28
CA THR A 111 16.62 -8.85 -2.13
C THR A 111 16.31 -7.44 -1.63
N LEU A 112 15.74 -7.33 -0.43
CA LEU A 112 15.43 -6.04 0.17
C LEU A 112 16.73 -5.34 0.56
N THR A 113 16.99 -4.23 -0.11
CA THR A 113 18.25 -3.48 0.03
C THR A 113 18.03 -2.05 0.54
N ASP A 114 16.79 -1.56 0.51
CA ASP A 114 16.44 -0.27 1.07
C ASP A 114 15.05 -0.19 1.73
N ILE A 115 15.05 0.46 2.90
CA ILE A 115 13.86 0.96 3.58
C ILE A 115 14.18 2.39 3.99
N TYR A 116 13.38 3.36 3.54
CA TYR A 116 13.63 4.78 3.85
C TYR A 116 13.30 5.15 5.32
N CYS A 117 12.65 4.26 6.09
CA CYS A 117 12.09 4.54 7.42
C CYS A 117 12.30 3.40 8.45
N LYS A 118 11.98 3.68 9.72
CA LYS A 118 12.21 2.79 10.89
C LYS A 118 11.45 1.46 10.78
N ILE A 119 12.01 0.43 11.42
CA ILE A 119 11.45 -0.94 11.50
C ILE A 119 10.91 -1.18 12.91
N HIS A 120 9.73 -1.78 13.04
CA HIS A 120 9.31 -2.42 14.30
C HIS A 120 9.29 -3.92 14.14
N GLN A 121 9.76 -4.58 15.18
CA GLN A 121 9.45 -5.97 15.42
C GLN A 121 8.94 -6.08 16.85
N ILE A 122 7.76 -6.69 17.02
CA ILE A 122 7.31 -7.14 18.33
C ILE A 122 7.61 -8.64 18.36
N PRO A 123 8.55 -9.11 19.22
CA PRO A 123 8.82 -10.52 19.37
C PRO A 123 7.55 -11.30 19.72
N SER A 124 7.47 -12.54 19.24
CA SER A 124 6.40 -13.50 19.55
C SER A 124 6.49 -14.01 20.99
N HIS A 125 6.43 -13.12 21.98
CA HIS A 125 6.12 -13.50 23.36
C HIS A 125 5.56 -12.36 24.21
N PHE A 126 4.39 -12.60 24.80
CA PHE A 126 3.98 -12.04 26.08
C PHE A 126 4.03 -13.20 27.08
N SER A 127 5.19 -13.44 27.72
CA SER A 127 5.23 -14.25 28.95
C SER A 127 5.40 -13.30 30.12
N PRO A 128 4.50 -13.28 31.12
CA PRO A 128 4.62 -12.39 32.30
C PRO A 128 5.68 -12.86 33.30
N ARG A 129 6.57 -13.79 32.94
CA ARG A 129 7.59 -14.36 33.84
C ARG A 129 8.92 -14.52 33.12
N THR A 130 9.63 -13.42 32.94
CA THR A 130 11.08 -13.26 33.13
C THR A 130 11.48 -11.87 32.63
N GLU A 131 11.87 -11.00 33.56
CA GLU A 131 12.56 -9.75 33.25
C GLU A 131 13.99 -10.04 32.79
N GLU A 132 14.18 -10.54 31.56
CA GLU A 132 15.48 -10.46 30.90
C GLU A 132 15.44 -9.39 29.82
N LYS A 133 15.87 -8.19 30.23
CA LYS A 133 16.20 -7.07 29.35
C LYS A 133 17.35 -7.47 28.43
N PHE A 134 17.04 -8.04 27.27
CA PHE A 134 18.00 -8.04 26.17
C PHE A 134 17.99 -6.65 25.52
N PRO A 135 19.13 -5.93 25.50
CA PRO A 135 19.19 -4.62 24.89
C PRO A 135 18.94 -4.78 23.39
N ILE A 136 17.77 -4.36 22.93
CA ILE A 136 17.57 -4.00 21.53
C ILE A 136 18.61 -2.93 21.28
N ASN A 137 19.66 -3.27 20.55
CA ASN A 137 20.77 -2.35 20.31
C ASN A 137 20.21 -1.21 19.46
N ASN A 138 19.77 -0.15 20.13
CA ASN A 138 19.16 1.06 19.58
C ASN A 138 20.16 1.92 18.78
N ARG A 139 21.25 1.32 18.27
CA ARG A 139 22.07 1.89 17.21
C ARG A 139 21.58 1.35 15.88
N SER A 140 20.41 1.83 15.49
CA SER A 140 20.01 1.91 14.09
C SER A 140 21.05 2.76 13.34
N SER A 141 22.09 2.11 12.82
CA SER A 141 22.64 2.59 11.56
C SER A 141 21.60 2.26 10.49
N PRO A 142 21.08 3.24 9.73
CA PRO A 142 20.06 3.02 8.69
C PRO A 142 20.56 2.19 7.49
N HIS A 143 21.59 1.35 7.67
CA HIS A 143 22.42 0.75 6.61
C HIS A 143 22.67 -0.75 6.79
N LEU A 144 22.26 -1.32 7.92
CA LEU A 144 22.25 -2.77 8.16
C LEU A 144 20.83 -3.14 8.57
N LEU A 145 20.06 -3.73 7.66
CA LEU A 145 18.89 -4.51 8.06
C LEU A 145 19.48 -5.67 8.87
N SER A 146 19.54 -5.53 10.19
CA SER A 146 20.01 -6.61 11.07
C SER A 146 18.92 -7.67 11.05
N PRO A 147 19.06 -8.78 10.32
CA PRO A 147 18.03 -9.78 10.20
C PRO A 147 18.23 -10.77 11.34
N THR A 148 18.34 -10.29 12.59
CA THR A 148 18.20 -11.19 13.74
C THR A 148 16.71 -11.31 14.03
N LEU A 149 15.98 -11.87 13.06
CA LEU A 149 14.59 -12.27 13.24
C LEU A 149 14.62 -13.54 14.08
N ILE A 150 14.59 -13.38 15.41
CA ILE A 150 14.45 -14.53 16.29
C ILE A 150 12.98 -14.97 16.22
N PHE A 151 12.69 -15.95 15.36
CA PHE A 151 11.41 -16.64 15.35
C PHE A 151 11.38 -17.62 16.52
N LYS A 152 10.88 -17.18 17.68
CA LYS A 152 10.49 -18.12 18.73
C LYS A 152 9.11 -18.66 18.36
N THR A 153 9.07 -19.85 17.79
CA THR A 153 7.86 -20.66 17.71
C THR A 153 7.58 -21.28 19.08
N PRO A 154 6.33 -21.31 19.57
CA PRO A 154 5.99 -22.07 20.76
C PRO A 154 5.90 -23.54 20.37
N SER A 155 7.00 -24.31 20.50
CA SER A 155 6.86 -25.76 20.60
C SER A 155 6.43 -26.13 22.02
N ILE A 156 5.55 -27.12 22.12
CA ILE A 156 5.03 -27.69 23.37
C ILE A 156 6.15 -28.41 24.17
N ASP A 157 7.30 -28.66 23.54
CA ASP A 157 8.53 -29.09 24.18
C ASP A 157 9.53 -27.93 24.24
N ASP A 158 10.24 -27.78 25.36
CA ASP A 158 11.30 -26.80 25.67
C ASP A 158 12.54 -26.85 24.74
N LYS A 159 12.37 -27.04 23.42
CA LYS A 159 13.41 -26.78 22.43
C LYS A 159 13.20 -25.37 21.91
N ILE A 160 13.90 -24.41 22.52
CA ILE A 160 14.18 -23.12 21.90
C ILE A 160 14.77 -23.43 20.52
N LEU A 161 14.00 -23.21 19.45
CA LEU A 161 14.50 -23.33 18.09
C LEU A 161 15.47 -22.17 17.89
N PHE A 162 16.76 -22.45 18.07
CA PHE A 162 17.80 -21.49 17.69
C PHE A 162 17.72 -21.32 16.17
N PRO A 163 17.71 -20.08 15.66
CA PRO A 163 17.74 -19.86 14.23
C PRO A 163 18.96 -20.59 13.65
N GLU A 164 18.75 -21.32 12.55
CA GLU A 164 19.86 -21.97 11.85
C GLU A 164 20.91 -20.91 11.46
N PRO A 165 22.20 -21.22 11.58
CA PRO A 165 23.24 -20.28 11.22
C PRO A 165 23.18 -19.95 9.74
N CYS A 166 23.69 -18.77 9.38
CA CYS A 166 23.85 -18.40 7.98
C CYS A 166 24.74 -19.41 7.25
N ASN A 167 24.45 -19.60 5.96
CA ASN A 167 25.28 -20.43 5.10
C ASN A 167 26.74 -19.94 5.11
N GLU A 168 27.70 -20.87 5.09
CA GLU A 168 29.14 -20.53 5.04
C GLU A 168 29.49 -19.67 3.81
N ALA A 169 28.72 -19.78 2.72
CA ALA A 169 28.87 -18.95 1.53
C ALA A 169 28.67 -17.45 1.80
N CYS A 170 27.95 -17.07 2.87
CA CYS A 170 27.73 -15.67 3.23
C CYS A 170 28.95 -15.02 3.90
N GLN A 171 29.93 -15.81 4.37
CA GLN A 171 31.12 -15.30 5.07
C GLN A 171 30.71 -14.37 6.23
N ASP A 172 31.23 -13.14 6.27
CA ASP A 172 30.93 -12.12 7.29
C ASP A 172 29.65 -11.31 7.01
N VAL A 173 28.88 -11.67 5.97
CA VAL A 173 27.68 -10.95 5.56
C VAL A 173 26.44 -11.55 6.25
N PRO A 174 25.53 -10.73 6.80
CA PRO A 174 24.28 -11.24 7.37
C PRO A 174 23.43 -11.99 6.33
N CYS A 175 22.52 -12.85 6.77
CA CYS A 175 21.61 -13.59 5.90
C CYS A 175 20.15 -13.45 6.32
N TRP A 176 19.25 -13.61 5.37
CA TRP A 176 17.81 -13.68 5.59
C TRP A 176 17.32 -15.08 5.99
N GLY A 177 18.15 -16.10 5.75
CA GLY A 177 17.86 -17.51 6.00
C GLY A 177 19.12 -18.38 5.83
N PRO A 178 19.01 -19.70 6.12
CA PRO A 178 20.16 -20.62 6.14
C PRO A 178 20.66 -21.04 4.75
N GLU A 179 19.89 -20.78 3.70
CA GLU A 179 20.26 -21.12 2.33
C GLU A 179 21.40 -20.23 1.77
N SER A 180 22.19 -20.77 0.84
CA SER A 180 23.32 -20.05 0.23
C SER A 180 22.92 -18.85 -0.65
N ASN A 181 21.68 -18.81 -1.13
CA ASN A 181 21.08 -17.70 -1.86
C ASN A 181 20.46 -16.63 -0.95
N SER A 182 20.45 -16.85 0.37
CA SER A 182 19.80 -15.99 1.36
C SER A 182 20.75 -14.98 1.98
N CYS A 183 21.99 -14.86 1.49
CA CYS A 183 22.94 -13.85 1.93
C CYS A 183 22.45 -12.43 1.57
N GLN A 184 22.62 -11.49 2.49
CA GLN A 184 22.21 -10.10 2.29
C GLN A 184 23.14 -9.39 1.30
N THR A 185 22.61 -8.80 0.23
CA THR A 185 23.43 -7.93 -0.63
C THR A 185 23.65 -6.57 0.04
N LEU A 186 24.91 -6.24 0.35
CA LEU A 186 25.29 -4.94 0.88
C LEU A 186 25.55 -3.96 -0.26
N THR A 187 24.82 -2.84 -0.30
CA THR A 187 24.88 -1.87 -1.41
C THR A 187 25.27 -0.46 -0.98
N LYS A 188 25.66 -0.28 0.30
CA LYS A 188 25.96 1.04 0.89
C LYS A 188 27.20 1.04 1.78
N THR A 189 27.27 0.12 2.74
CA THR A 189 28.37 0.08 3.72
C THR A 189 29.71 -0.33 3.12
N ILE A 190 29.69 -1.10 2.03
CA ILE A 190 30.89 -1.58 1.34
C ILE A 190 31.41 -0.61 0.26
N CYS A 191 30.68 0.48 0.02
CA CYS A 191 30.95 1.35 -1.12
C CYS A 191 32.22 2.17 -0.92
N ALA A 192 32.89 2.47 -2.03
CA ALA A 192 33.98 3.41 -2.05
C ALA A 192 33.50 4.81 -1.61
N PRO A 193 34.34 5.61 -0.93
CA PRO A 193 33.97 6.96 -0.48
C PRO A 193 33.54 7.94 -1.59
N GLN A 194 33.90 7.64 -2.84
CA GLN A 194 33.54 8.43 -4.02
C GLN A 194 32.09 8.19 -4.48
N CYS A 195 31.44 7.12 -4.02
CA CYS A 195 30.07 6.83 -4.41
C CYS A 195 29.09 7.76 -3.67
N ASN A 196 28.22 8.44 -4.43
CA ASN A 196 27.23 9.38 -3.88
C ASN A 196 26.12 8.71 -3.05
N SER A 197 25.84 7.43 -3.26
CA SER A 197 24.70 6.75 -2.62
C SER A 197 24.91 5.24 -2.48
N ARG A 198 24.83 4.51 -3.58
CA ARG A 198 24.90 3.04 -3.64
C ARG A 198 26.03 2.56 -4.53
N CYS A 199 26.35 1.30 -4.38
CA CYS A 199 27.33 0.60 -5.21
C CYS A 199 26.89 -0.84 -5.45
N PHE A 200 27.51 -1.45 -6.46
CA PHE A 200 27.41 -2.88 -6.77
C PHE A 200 28.74 -3.60 -6.53
N GLY A 201 29.73 -2.90 -5.96
CA GLY A 201 31.04 -3.42 -5.59
C GLY A 201 31.82 -2.42 -4.75
N ARG A 202 33.08 -2.76 -4.41
CA ARG A 202 33.92 -1.99 -3.47
C ARG A 202 34.77 -0.92 -4.17
N ASN A 203 34.93 -1.01 -5.49
CA ASN A 203 35.81 -0.14 -6.24
C ASN A 203 35.15 1.21 -6.55
N PRO A 204 35.93 2.30 -6.71
CA PRO A 204 35.39 3.62 -7.04
C PRO A 204 34.64 3.71 -8.38
N ASN A 205 34.85 2.76 -9.29
CA ASN A 205 34.13 2.64 -10.57
C ASN A 205 32.85 1.78 -10.47
N GLU A 206 32.59 1.15 -9.32
CA GLU A 206 31.43 0.28 -9.08
C GLU A 206 30.30 1.03 -8.34
N CYS A 207 30.19 2.34 -8.57
CA CYS A 207 29.13 3.16 -8.02
C CYS A 207 27.86 3.07 -8.88
N CYS A 208 26.70 3.07 -8.22
CA CYS A 208 25.42 3.19 -8.90
C CYS A 208 25.17 4.61 -9.40
N HIS A 209 24.29 4.74 -10.39
CA HIS A 209 23.75 6.03 -10.79
C HIS A 209 23.09 6.74 -9.59
N ILE A 210 23.14 8.08 -9.56
CA ILE A 210 22.64 8.89 -8.44
C ILE A 210 21.12 8.77 -8.22
N GLU A 211 20.41 8.39 -9.27
CA GLU A 211 18.96 8.14 -9.27
C GLU A 211 18.59 6.70 -8.91
N CYS A 212 19.55 5.84 -8.56
CA CYS A 212 19.25 4.49 -8.07
C CYS A 212 18.90 4.48 -6.57
N ALA A 213 17.92 3.65 -6.22
CA ALA A 213 17.57 3.27 -4.85
C ALA A 213 17.70 1.75 -4.66
N GLY A 214 18.05 1.32 -3.44
CA GLY A 214 18.33 -0.07 -3.10
C GLY A 214 19.72 -0.52 -3.55
N GLY A 215 20.04 -0.29 -4.82
CA GLY A 215 21.30 -0.72 -5.45
C GLY A 215 21.15 -0.73 -6.96
N CYS A 216 22.09 -1.38 -7.63
CA CYS A 216 22.12 -1.47 -9.09
C CYS A 216 22.93 -2.70 -9.54
N LYS A 217 22.85 -3.01 -10.82
CA LYS A 217 23.72 -4.01 -11.49
C LYS A 217 24.88 -3.39 -12.26
N GLY A 218 24.88 -2.06 -12.40
CA GLY A 218 25.81 -1.30 -13.22
C GLY A 218 25.67 0.20 -12.95
N SER A 219 26.48 1.01 -13.62
CA SER A 219 26.60 2.45 -13.35
C SER A 219 25.53 3.30 -14.06
N LEU A 220 24.71 2.74 -14.95
CA LEU A 220 23.70 3.48 -15.70
C LEU A 220 22.41 3.66 -14.89
N ASP A 221 21.63 4.68 -15.25
CA ASP A 221 20.30 4.95 -14.69
C ASP A 221 19.26 3.87 -15.02
N THR A 222 19.54 3.01 -15.99
CA THR A 222 18.75 1.83 -16.36
C THR A 222 19.13 0.57 -15.59
N ASP A 223 20.26 0.58 -14.88
CA ASP A 223 20.78 -0.60 -14.16
C ASP A 223 20.29 -0.65 -12.70
N CYS A 224 19.48 0.32 -12.28
CA CYS A 224 18.98 0.44 -10.92
C CYS A 224 18.04 -0.72 -10.54
N PHE A 225 18.10 -1.17 -9.28
CA PHE A 225 17.11 -2.10 -8.74
C PHE A 225 15.73 -1.43 -8.59
N ALA A 226 15.73 -0.16 -8.17
CA ALA A 226 14.55 0.70 -8.12
C ALA A 226 14.99 2.16 -8.35
N CYS A 227 14.06 3.01 -8.79
CA CYS A 227 14.36 4.42 -8.98
C CYS A 227 14.19 5.20 -7.68
N LYS A 228 15.13 6.08 -7.37
CA LYS A 228 15.06 7.00 -6.24
C LYS A 228 13.83 7.90 -6.36
N ASN A 229 13.65 8.54 -7.51
CA ASN A 229 12.54 9.43 -7.79
C ASN A 229 11.52 8.76 -8.72
N PHE A 230 11.73 8.81 -10.04
CA PHE A 230 10.76 8.30 -11.01
C PHE A 230 11.36 7.29 -11.99
N ASN A 231 10.61 6.25 -12.30
CA ASN A 231 10.89 5.36 -13.42
C ASN A 231 10.22 5.89 -14.69
N ASN A 232 11.03 6.28 -15.68
CA ASN A 232 10.59 6.67 -17.00
C ASN A 232 10.94 5.57 -18.02
N SER A 233 10.05 4.59 -18.16
CA SER A 233 10.19 3.51 -19.15
C SER A 233 11.51 2.73 -19.03
N GLY A 234 11.99 2.53 -17.79
CA GLY A 234 13.21 1.77 -17.47
C GLY A 234 14.37 2.64 -16.96
N SER A 235 14.44 3.91 -17.36
CA SER A 235 15.46 4.86 -16.89
C SER A 235 14.98 5.58 -15.62
N CYS A 236 15.86 5.67 -14.62
CA CYS A 236 15.60 6.40 -13.39
C CYS A 236 15.93 7.88 -13.53
N VAL A 237 14.91 8.73 -13.42
CA VAL A 237 15.01 10.18 -13.63
C VAL A 237 14.56 10.97 -12.40
N PRO A 238 15.14 12.15 -12.15
CA PRO A 238 14.77 12.99 -11.01
C PRO A 238 13.37 13.60 -11.16
N GLN A 239 12.92 13.87 -12.39
CA GLN A 239 11.60 14.40 -12.72
C GLN A 239 11.10 13.79 -14.04
N CYS A 240 9.80 13.58 -14.14
CA CYS A 240 9.19 13.18 -15.42
C CYS A 240 9.27 14.30 -16.47
N PRO A 241 9.32 13.96 -17.77
CA PRO A 241 9.30 14.93 -18.86
C PRO A 241 8.17 15.97 -18.71
N GLN A 242 8.55 17.24 -18.54
CA GLN A 242 7.61 18.32 -18.28
C GLN A 242 6.65 18.56 -19.45
N THR A 243 5.48 19.12 -19.16
CA THR A 243 4.42 19.42 -20.16
C THR A 243 4.78 20.56 -21.10
N LEU A 244 5.69 21.44 -20.67
CA LEU A 244 6.22 22.55 -21.44
C LEU A 244 7.75 22.43 -21.53
N ILE A 245 8.31 22.76 -22.68
CA ILE A 245 9.75 22.85 -22.93
C ILE A 245 10.07 24.25 -23.46
N TYR A 246 11.22 24.78 -23.05
CA TYR A 246 11.70 26.05 -23.59
C TYR A 246 12.23 25.82 -25.02
N ASN A 247 11.65 26.53 -25.99
CA ASN A 247 12.15 26.52 -27.36
C ASN A 247 13.09 27.73 -27.54
N GLU A 248 14.38 27.45 -27.72
CA GLU A 248 15.42 28.46 -27.89
C GLU A 248 15.26 29.29 -29.17
N HIS A 249 14.60 28.78 -30.21
CA HIS A 249 14.37 29.52 -31.45
C HIS A 249 13.24 30.55 -31.33
N THR A 250 12.18 30.23 -30.57
CA THR A 250 11.04 31.12 -30.37
C THR A 250 11.11 31.91 -29.07
N PHE A 251 12.09 31.58 -28.21
CA PHE A 251 12.27 32.10 -26.85
C PHE A 251 11.01 31.97 -26.00
N LYS A 252 10.23 30.90 -26.22
CA LYS A 252 8.92 30.65 -25.58
C LYS A 252 8.83 29.25 -25.01
N MET A 253 7.94 29.09 -24.05
CA MET A 253 7.53 27.77 -23.56
C MET A 253 6.53 27.16 -24.56
N GLU A 254 6.86 25.99 -25.09
CA GLU A 254 6.04 25.25 -26.04
C GLU A 254 5.66 23.89 -25.47
N ARG A 255 4.59 23.29 -26.01
CA ARG A 255 4.13 21.97 -25.53
C ARG A 255 5.17 20.91 -25.87
N ASN A 256 5.55 20.13 -24.86
CA ASN A 256 6.43 19.00 -25.05
C ASN A 256 5.65 17.79 -25.58
N PRO A 257 5.93 17.27 -26.78
CA PRO A 257 5.27 16.07 -27.29
C PRO A 257 5.60 14.81 -26.47
N ASN A 258 6.73 14.82 -25.77
CA ASN A 258 7.19 13.70 -24.93
C ASN A 258 6.78 13.87 -23.45
N ALA A 259 5.86 14.79 -23.15
CA ALA A 259 5.40 15.03 -21.79
C ALA A 259 4.84 13.75 -21.15
N LYS A 260 5.19 13.52 -19.89
CA LYS A 260 4.60 12.45 -19.08
C LYS A 260 4.24 13.00 -17.71
N TYR A 261 3.19 12.45 -17.13
CA TYR A 261 2.70 12.80 -15.80
C TYR A 261 3.36 11.92 -14.74
N GLN A 262 3.64 12.52 -13.59
CA GLN A 262 4.09 11.80 -12.40
C GLN A 262 2.92 11.02 -11.81
N TYR A 263 3.09 9.72 -11.61
CA TYR A 263 2.12 8.85 -10.94
C TYR A 263 2.85 7.96 -9.94
N GLY A 264 2.79 8.32 -8.65
CA GLY A 264 3.61 7.69 -7.63
C GLY A 264 5.10 7.81 -7.96
N SER A 265 5.77 6.67 -8.14
CA SER A 265 7.19 6.56 -8.51
C SER A 265 7.44 6.31 -10.01
N ILE A 266 6.44 6.51 -10.88
CA ILE A 266 6.57 6.26 -12.33
C ILE A 266 6.09 7.44 -13.18
N CYS A 267 6.56 7.49 -14.43
CA CYS A 267 6.10 8.45 -15.43
C CYS A 267 5.12 7.81 -16.41
N VAL A 268 3.90 8.35 -16.53
CA VAL A 268 2.84 7.82 -17.39
C VAL A 268 2.42 8.83 -18.46
N ALA A 269 2.10 8.37 -19.67
CA ALA A 269 1.62 9.25 -20.73
C ALA A 269 0.19 9.78 -20.46
N HIS A 270 -0.63 8.97 -19.79
CA HIS A 270 -1.99 9.32 -19.40
C HIS A 270 -2.23 8.88 -17.96
N CYS A 271 -2.95 9.71 -17.19
CA CYS A 271 -3.36 9.32 -15.85
C CYS A 271 -4.36 8.15 -15.89
N PRO A 272 -4.34 7.25 -14.89
CA PRO A 272 -5.34 6.18 -14.77
C PRO A 272 -6.78 6.72 -14.69
N LYS A 273 -7.78 5.90 -15.03
CA LYS A 273 -9.20 6.30 -15.23
C LYS A 273 -9.85 7.07 -14.07
N HIS A 274 -9.38 6.90 -12.83
CA HIS A 274 -9.91 7.54 -11.62
C HIS A 274 -9.03 8.68 -11.07
N PHE A 275 -7.96 9.04 -11.79
CA PHE A 275 -7.06 10.12 -11.42
C PHE A 275 -7.32 11.36 -12.27
N VAL A 276 -6.99 12.51 -11.69
CA VAL A 276 -7.12 13.82 -12.31
C VAL A 276 -5.73 14.38 -12.56
N VAL A 277 -5.55 15.05 -13.70
CA VAL A 277 -4.29 15.73 -14.00
C VAL A 277 -4.23 17.04 -13.23
N ASP A 278 -3.25 17.19 -12.34
CA ASP A 278 -2.88 18.47 -11.76
C ASP A 278 -1.48 18.87 -12.22
N ASP A 279 -1.40 19.91 -13.05
CA ASP A 279 -0.18 20.38 -13.71
C ASP A 279 0.60 19.26 -14.44
N SER A 280 1.59 18.64 -13.78
CA SER A 280 2.44 17.55 -14.29
C SER A 280 2.30 16.23 -13.53
N SER A 281 1.26 16.10 -12.70
CA SER A 281 1.06 14.96 -11.80
C SER A 281 -0.36 14.39 -11.91
N CYS A 282 -0.49 13.10 -11.62
CA CYS A 282 -1.77 12.42 -11.46
C CYS A 282 -2.15 12.42 -9.98
N VAL A 283 -3.21 13.14 -9.63
CA VAL A 283 -3.73 13.24 -8.26
C VAL A 283 -5.08 12.55 -8.14
N SER A 284 -5.40 12.01 -6.97
CA SER A 284 -6.74 11.47 -6.71
C SER A 284 -7.75 12.62 -6.67
N ASN A 285 -7.48 13.66 -5.90
CA ASN A 285 -8.35 14.82 -5.76
C ASN A 285 -7.59 16.11 -6.05
N CYS A 286 -8.29 17.11 -6.60
CA CYS A 286 -7.71 18.42 -6.83
C CYS A 286 -7.32 19.09 -5.50
N PRO A 287 -6.25 19.91 -5.51
CA PRO A 287 -5.92 20.79 -4.40
C PRO A 287 -7.08 21.68 -3.98
N ALA A 288 -7.07 22.16 -2.73
CA ALA A 288 -8.19 22.90 -2.14
C ALA A 288 -8.53 24.23 -2.86
N ASP A 289 -7.60 24.77 -3.65
CA ASP A 289 -7.72 25.99 -4.46
C ASP A 289 -8.06 25.71 -5.94
N LYS A 290 -8.24 24.45 -6.33
CA LYS A 290 -8.56 24.01 -7.69
C LYS A 290 -9.84 23.18 -7.73
N THR A 291 -10.53 23.21 -8.86
CA THR A 291 -11.72 22.38 -9.13
C THR A 291 -11.46 21.44 -10.28
N GLU A 292 -12.12 20.27 -10.25
CA GLU A 292 -12.07 19.31 -11.35
C GLU A 292 -12.89 19.83 -12.53
N VAL A 293 -12.27 19.88 -13.70
CA VAL A 293 -12.91 20.25 -14.96
C VAL A 293 -12.58 19.21 -16.02
N LYS A 294 -13.54 18.93 -16.91
CA LYS A 294 -13.34 18.01 -18.03
C LYS A 294 -13.03 18.81 -19.29
N ARG A 295 -11.77 18.74 -19.75
CA ARG A 295 -11.31 19.42 -20.97
C ARG A 295 -10.81 18.39 -21.98
N ASN A 296 -11.41 18.38 -23.18
CA ASN A 296 -11.10 17.40 -24.23
C ASN A 296 -11.17 15.95 -23.74
N GLY A 297 -12.17 15.63 -22.89
CA GLY A 297 -12.36 14.29 -22.34
C GLY A 297 -11.45 13.93 -21.16
N VAL A 298 -10.42 14.72 -20.85
CA VAL A 298 -9.49 14.49 -19.73
C VAL A 298 -9.91 15.32 -18.52
N LYS A 299 -9.97 14.68 -17.35
CA LYS A 299 -10.22 15.34 -16.05
C LYS A 299 -8.94 16.08 -15.63
N ARG A 300 -9.03 17.38 -15.36
CA ARG A 300 -7.91 18.23 -14.95
C ARG A 300 -8.30 19.15 -13.80
N CYS A 301 -7.33 19.55 -13.00
CA CYS A 301 -7.52 20.55 -11.95
C CYS A 301 -7.25 21.95 -12.51
N GLU A 302 -8.23 22.85 -12.41
CA GLU A 302 -8.06 24.27 -12.79
C GLU A 302 -8.33 25.17 -11.58
N PRO A 303 -7.59 26.29 -11.42
CA PRO A 303 -7.80 27.23 -10.32
C PRO A 303 -9.24 27.76 -10.27
N CYS A 304 -9.80 27.82 -9.07
CA CYS A 304 -11.15 28.33 -8.86
C CYS A 304 -11.21 29.85 -9.17
N LYS A 305 -12.25 30.28 -9.90
CA LYS A 305 -12.56 31.71 -10.11
C LYS A 305 -13.26 32.30 -8.88
N GLY A 306 -12.67 32.14 -7.69
CA GLY A 306 -13.25 32.53 -6.40
C GLY A 306 -13.14 31.41 -5.35
N LEU A 307 -14.12 31.32 -4.44
CA LEU A 307 -14.20 30.20 -3.49
C LEU A 307 -14.47 28.89 -4.23
N CYS A 308 -13.68 27.86 -3.95
CA CYS A 308 -13.91 26.55 -4.55
C CYS A 308 -15.22 25.93 -4.03
N PRO A 309 -16.03 25.32 -4.92
CA PRO A 309 -17.17 24.53 -4.51
C PRO A 309 -16.70 23.43 -3.55
N LYS A 310 -17.26 23.36 -2.33
CA LYS A 310 -16.97 22.27 -1.38
C LYS A 310 -17.68 21.00 -1.84
N GLY A 311 -17.13 20.34 -2.87
CA GLY A 311 -17.72 19.17 -3.53
C GLY A 311 -17.15 17.81 -3.16
N ASN A 312 -16.30 17.71 -2.11
CA ASN A 312 -15.79 16.44 -1.61
C ASN A 312 -16.35 16.17 -0.22
N GLN A 313 -17.57 15.64 -0.15
CA GLN A 313 -18.13 15.13 1.09
C GLN A 313 -18.14 13.60 1.04
N CYS A 314 -17.27 12.99 1.83
CA CYS A 314 -17.51 11.63 2.30
C CYS A 314 -18.78 11.65 3.15
N PHE A 315 -19.75 10.81 2.82
CA PHE A 315 -20.95 10.65 3.63
C PHE A 315 -20.77 9.43 4.53
N THR A 316 -20.67 9.67 5.84
CA THR A 316 -20.78 8.63 6.85
C THR A 316 -22.03 8.93 7.66
N ILE A 317 -23.06 8.10 7.50
CA ILE A 317 -24.29 8.21 8.28
C ILE A 317 -24.11 7.36 9.54
N LYS A 318 -24.00 8.04 10.68
CA LYS A 318 -24.01 7.45 12.03
C LYS A 318 -25.22 7.98 12.78
N ASN A 319 -25.89 7.11 13.53
CA ASN A 319 -26.93 7.51 14.47
C ASN A 319 -26.34 7.62 15.88
N LEU A 320 -26.67 8.75 16.52
CA LEU A 320 -26.32 9.15 17.90
C LEU A 320 -24.83 9.22 18.25
N ASP A 321 -24.44 10.38 18.79
CA ASP A 321 -23.24 10.54 19.60
C ASP A 321 -23.64 11.23 20.91
N GLU A 322 -24.05 10.42 21.88
CA GLU A 322 -24.52 10.89 23.20
C GLU A 322 -23.41 11.58 24.00
N TYR A 323 -22.15 11.19 23.76
CA TYR A 323 -20.97 11.82 24.36
C TYR A 323 -20.78 13.25 23.87
N ASN A 324 -21.00 13.50 22.58
CA ASN A 324 -20.90 14.83 21.98
C ASN A 324 -22.23 15.63 21.97
N ARG A 325 -23.30 15.10 22.58
CA ARG A 325 -24.66 15.69 22.58
C ARG A 325 -25.18 16.02 21.18
N ILE A 326 -24.84 15.20 20.20
CA ILE A 326 -25.31 15.39 18.83
C ILE A 326 -26.70 14.75 18.73
N PRO A 327 -27.77 15.53 18.42
CA PRO A 327 -29.10 14.98 18.28
C PRO A 327 -29.16 13.98 17.12
N ALA A 328 -30.07 13.01 17.21
CA ALA A 328 -30.31 12.06 16.13
C ALA A 328 -30.59 12.79 14.81
N LEU A 329 -30.06 12.25 13.71
CA LEU A 329 -30.26 12.81 12.39
C LEU A 329 -31.73 12.65 12.00
N ASP A 330 -32.40 13.76 11.71
CA ASP A 330 -33.75 13.74 11.15
C ASP A 330 -33.73 13.08 9.75
N PRO A 331 -34.46 11.96 9.54
CA PRO A 331 -34.47 11.25 8.26
C PRO A 331 -34.84 12.13 7.06
N GLU A 332 -35.65 13.16 7.25
CA GLU A 332 -36.03 14.09 6.18
C GLU A 332 -34.83 14.88 5.64
N LYS A 333 -33.81 15.13 6.47
CA LYS A 333 -32.58 15.82 6.05
C LYS A 333 -31.75 15.00 5.07
N LEU A 334 -31.94 13.68 5.00
CA LEU A 334 -31.26 12.82 4.03
C LEU A 334 -31.71 13.09 2.59
N LYS A 335 -32.87 13.74 2.38
CA LYS A 335 -33.34 14.15 1.04
C LYS A 335 -32.39 15.10 0.33
N VAL A 336 -31.47 15.76 1.05
CA VAL A 336 -30.40 16.58 0.44
C VAL A 336 -29.58 15.78 -0.58
N PHE A 337 -29.47 14.45 -0.40
CA PHE A 337 -28.73 13.56 -1.28
C PHE A 337 -29.42 13.27 -2.61
N ASN A 338 -30.68 13.68 -2.78
CA ASN A 338 -31.39 13.47 -4.05
C ASN A 338 -30.73 14.25 -5.21
N THR A 339 -29.93 15.27 -4.93
CA THR A 339 -29.21 16.04 -5.95
C THR A 339 -27.86 15.45 -6.32
N VAL A 340 -27.41 14.42 -5.59
CA VAL A 340 -26.08 13.82 -5.79
C VAL A 340 -26.14 12.89 -6.99
N GLU A 341 -25.40 13.24 -8.05
CA GLU A 341 -25.26 12.41 -9.25
C GLU A 341 -23.94 11.62 -9.29
N GLU A 342 -22.91 12.10 -8.61
CA GLU A 342 -21.57 11.52 -8.62
C GLU A 342 -20.92 11.61 -7.24
N ILE A 343 -20.33 10.50 -6.78
CA ILE A 343 -19.47 10.43 -5.60
C ILE A 343 -18.06 10.11 -6.06
N THR A 344 -17.07 10.92 -5.70
CA THR A 344 -15.68 10.76 -6.13
C THR A 344 -14.93 9.70 -5.33
N ASP A 345 -15.17 9.60 -4.02
CA ASP A 345 -14.51 8.66 -3.13
C ASP A 345 -15.38 7.40 -2.91
N PHE A 346 -15.90 7.19 -1.70
CA PHE A 346 -16.72 6.02 -1.33
C PHE A 346 -18.03 6.46 -0.66
N LEU A 347 -19.01 5.55 -0.64
CA LEU A 347 -20.24 5.67 0.16
C LEU A 347 -20.21 4.65 1.31
N GLY A 348 -20.15 5.13 2.55
CA GLY A 348 -20.09 4.27 3.75
C GLY A 348 -21.34 4.41 4.60
N ILE A 349 -22.22 3.42 4.57
CA ILE A 349 -23.46 3.40 5.36
C ILE A 349 -23.27 2.42 6.52
N GLN A 350 -23.17 2.95 7.74
CA GLN A 350 -23.01 2.15 8.96
C GLN A 350 -24.31 2.03 9.75
N SER A 351 -25.22 2.99 9.56
CA SER A 351 -26.52 3.05 10.20
C SER A 351 -27.51 3.70 9.24
N TRP A 352 -28.76 3.25 9.27
CA TRP A 352 -29.83 3.79 8.43
C TRP A 352 -31.13 3.93 9.24
N PRO A 353 -31.90 5.02 9.09
CA PRO A 353 -33.15 5.20 9.81
C PRO A 353 -34.15 4.08 9.51
N GLU A 354 -34.76 3.50 10.55
CA GLU A 354 -35.76 2.44 10.41
C GLU A 354 -37.01 2.90 9.64
N SER A 355 -37.30 4.20 9.63
CA SER A 355 -38.41 4.79 8.88
C SER A 355 -38.22 4.77 7.36
N LEU A 356 -36.99 4.52 6.87
CA LEU A 356 -36.67 4.45 5.45
C LEU A 356 -36.27 3.02 5.08
N SER A 357 -37.06 2.39 4.21
CA SER A 357 -36.87 0.99 3.81
C SER A 357 -35.80 0.79 2.72
N ASP A 358 -35.36 1.87 2.07
CA ASP A 358 -34.43 1.81 0.93
C ASP A 358 -33.44 3.00 0.92
N LEU A 359 -32.59 3.03 -0.10
CA LEU A 359 -31.60 4.09 -0.37
C LEU A 359 -32.10 5.09 -1.44
N SER A 360 -33.41 5.26 -1.62
CA SER A 360 -34.02 6.11 -2.66
C SER A 360 -33.59 7.58 -2.60
N VAL A 361 -33.08 8.04 -1.46
CA VAL A 361 -32.45 9.36 -1.34
C VAL A 361 -31.24 9.53 -2.26
N PHE A 362 -30.62 8.45 -2.73
CA PHE A 362 -29.55 8.45 -3.73
C PHE A 362 -30.06 8.06 -5.14
N SER A 363 -31.35 8.19 -5.43
CA SER A 363 -31.95 7.77 -6.71
C SER A 363 -31.32 8.41 -7.96
N ASN A 364 -30.74 9.61 -7.84
CA ASN A 364 -30.03 10.28 -8.94
C ASN A 364 -28.54 9.94 -9.04
N LEU A 365 -27.99 9.16 -8.10
CA LEU A 365 -26.58 8.76 -8.09
C LEU A 365 -26.29 7.84 -9.26
N ARG A 366 -25.42 8.28 -10.17
CA ARG A 366 -25.03 7.55 -11.39
C ARG A 366 -23.67 6.89 -11.28
N THR A 367 -22.75 7.49 -10.53
CA THR A 367 -21.35 7.05 -10.52
C THR A 367 -20.72 7.20 -9.14
N ILE A 368 -20.04 6.16 -8.68
CA ILE A 368 -19.11 6.21 -7.54
C ILE A 368 -17.72 5.91 -8.11
N GLN A 369 -16.79 6.86 -8.05
CA GLN A 369 -15.49 6.70 -8.68
C GLN A 369 -14.50 5.88 -7.85
N GLY A 370 -14.67 5.74 -6.53
CA GLY A 370 -13.83 4.86 -5.71
C GLY A 370 -12.39 5.35 -5.51
N ARG A 371 -12.13 6.67 -5.57
CA ARG A 371 -10.75 7.21 -5.50
C ARG A 371 -10.06 6.97 -4.15
N THR A 372 -10.84 6.93 -3.08
CA THR A 372 -10.42 6.59 -1.73
C THR A 372 -11.31 5.45 -1.21
N LEU A 373 -10.72 4.45 -0.55
CA LEU A 373 -11.46 3.33 0.04
C LEU A 373 -11.51 3.48 1.56
N TYR A 374 -12.64 3.12 2.19
CA TYR A 374 -12.86 3.29 3.62
C TYR A 374 -12.73 1.99 4.42
N LYS A 375 -12.04 2.08 5.56
CA LYS A 375 -11.99 1.05 6.61
C LYS A 375 -13.33 0.97 7.32
N LEU A 376 -14.08 -0.11 7.11
CA LEU A 376 -15.35 -0.31 7.80
C LEU A 376 -15.35 -1.67 8.51
N ASN A 377 -15.42 -1.64 9.85
CA ASN A 377 -15.75 -2.83 10.65
C ASN A 377 -17.22 -3.17 10.36
N VAL A 378 -17.48 -4.40 9.96
CA VAL A 378 -18.79 -4.86 9.49
C VAL A 378 -19.85 -4.75 10.59
N HIS A 379 -20.90 -3.99 10.34
CA HIS A 379 -22.19 -4.08 11.03
C HIS A 379 -23.27 -4.34 9.97
N SER A 380 -24.06 -5.41 10.17
CA SER A 380 -25.19 -5.75 9.29
C SER A 380 -26.37 -4.80 9.54
N LEU A 381 -27.05 -4.37 8.47
CA LEU A 381 -28.30 -3.58 8.53
C LEU A 381 -29.47 -4.46 8.06
N PRO A 382 -30.19 -5.12 8.98
CA PRO A 382 -31.17 -6.15 8.63
C PRO A 382 -32.48 -5.63 8.02
N HIS A 383 -32.74 -4.31 8.06
CA HIS A 383 -34.03 -3.70 7.67
C HIS A 383 -34.04 -3.03 6.28
N LEU A 384 -32.92 -3.04 5.55
CA LEU A 384 -32.80 -2.37 4.25
C LEU A 384 -33.12 -3.30 3.08
N LEU A 385 -34.10 -2.92 2.25
CA LEU A 385 -34.34 -3.52 0.95
C LEU A 385 -33.48 -2.79 -0.09
N PHE A 386 -32.50 -3.49 -0.70
CA PHE A 386 -31.66 -2.96 -1.78
C PHE A 386 -32.45 -2.91 -3.12
N GLN A 387 -33.52 -2.12 -3.18
CA GLN A 387 -34.22 -1.82 -4.43
C GLN A 387 -34.04 -0.34 -4.75
N GLY A 388 -33.38 -0.02 -5.88
CA GLY A 388 -33.31 1.36 -6.40
C GLY A 388 -32.01 1.78 -7.06
N LEU A 389 -30.88 1.08 -6.83
CA LEU A 389 -29.61 1.42 -7.47
C LEU A 389 -29.37 0.52 -8.70
N ARG A 390 -29.77 1.00 -9.89
CA ARG A 390 -29.35 0.40 -11.17
C ARG A 390 -27.98 0.96 -11.55
N PHE A 391 -26.91 0.22 -11.26
CA PHE A 391 -25.58 0.52 -11.77
C PHE A 391 -25.47 0.05 -13.21
N THR A 392 -25.01 0.92 -14.11
CA THR A 392 -24.58 0.50 -15.44
C THR A 392 -23.19 -0.14 -15.28
N HIS A 393 -23.16 -1.46 -15.22
CA HIS A 393 -21.93 -2.22 -15.44
C HIS A 393 -21.45 -1.91 -16.86
N ASN A 394 -20.34 -1.19 -17.00
CA ASN A 394 -19.51 -1.32 -18.19
C ASN A 394 -18.63 -2.56 -17.95
N GLU A 395 -18.76 -3.54 -18.84
CA GLU A 395 -18.34 -4.96 -18.73
C GLU A 395 -16.83 -5.25 -18.56
N ASP A 396 -16.00 -4.29 -18.13
CA ASP A 396 -14.56 -4.50 -17.90
C ASP A 396 -14.12 -4.35 -16.43
N GLN A 397 -15.06 -4.48 -15.48
CA GLN A 397 -14.81 -4.36 -14.05
C GLN A 397 -15.31 -5.60 -13.31
N VAL A 398 -14.38 -6.52 -13.03
CA VAL A 398 -14.56 -7.59 -12.05
C VAL A 398 -14.10 -7.04 -10.69
N SER A 399 -15.05 -7.03 -9.76
CA SER A 399 -14.94 -6.96 -8.29
C SER A 399 -14.00 -5.95 -7.60
N ASP A 400 -14.44 -4.70 -7.49
CA ASP A 400 -14.08 -3.82 -6.36
C ASP A 400 -15.36 -3.25 -5.73
N LEU A 401 -16.19 -4.12 -5.16
CA LEU A 401 -17.31 -3.77 -4.29
C LEU A 401 -17.51 -4.88 -3.25
N PRO A 402 -17.13 -4.71 -1.97
CA PRO A 402 -17.76 -5.47 -0.91
C PRO A 402 -19.12 -4.82 -0.63
N TRP A 403 -20.12 -5.09 -1.48
CA TRP A 403 -21.48 -5.10 -0.94
C TRP A 403 -21.54 -6.33 -0.05
N VAL A 404 -21.56 -6.14 1.28
CA VAL A 404 -22.03 -7.20 2.18
C VAL A 404 -23.55 -7.13 2.18
N ALA A 405 -24.17 -7.75 1.18
CA ALA A 405 -25.50 -8.32 1.36
C ALA A 405 -25.27 -9.79 1.69
N LEU A 406 -25.35 -10.15 2.97
CA LEU A 406 -25.50 -11.57 3.33
C LEU A 406 -26.94 -11.96 2.98
N PRO A 407 -27.17 -13.09 2.30
CA PRO A 407 -28.51 -13.65 2.18
C PRO A 407 -29.09 -13.93 3.57
N GLU A 408 -30.40 -13.79 3.71
CA GLU A 408 -31.15 -14.48 4.77
C GLU A 408 -30.83 -15.98 4.66
N GLU A 409 -30.13 -16.54 5.66
CA GLU A 409 -30.27 -17.97 5.93
C GLU A 409 -31.64 -18.14 6.59
N ASP A 410 -32.56 -18.72 5.83
CA ASP A 410 -33.85 -19.18 6.32
C ASP A 410 -33.70 -20.00 7.61
N LYS A 411 -34.59 -19.75 8.56
CA LYS A 411 -34.73 -20.46 9.84
C LYS A 411 -34.98 -21.96 9.70
#